data_AF-A0A935NPF9-F1
#
_entry.id   AF-A0A935NPF9-F1
#
_cell.length_a   1.000
_cell.length_b   1.000
_cell.length_c   1.000
_cell.angle_alpha   90.00
_cell.angle_beta   90.00
_cell.angle_gamma   90.00
#
_symmetry.space_group_name_H-M   'P 1'
#
loop_
_entity.id
_entity.type
_entity.pdbx_description
1 polymer ?
#
loop_
_entity_poly.entity_id
_entity_poly.type
_entity_poly.pdbx_seq_one_letter_code
_entity_poly.pdbx_strand_id
1 'polypeptide(L)'
;MPEPASASSAIFGPMLRAFTWLYDTWRSKSKETLEERRRAYAQHFEPAYKRLETIHANYLTSFQKFYDLCRKFETPPLDLLSQFRQYGMEYTTWREDLRNFALVSKELAKGFKKADEKAAIEEFRQALLDYFSVTIASGESHHWPSWFSHFIGSFEEHVREGRSPWDDDYAVTGVADPKGTFIKRLRAAYETELPAKWSKVSAAKAQLQIVFNK
;
A
#
# COMPACT_ATOMS: atom_id res chain seq x y z
N MET A 1 -26.29 -6.22 28.43
CA MET A 1 -25.29 -5.37 27.78
C MET A 1 -24.48 -6.24 26.84
N PRO A 2 -24.44 -5.97 25.53
CA PRO A 2 -23.63 -6.76 24.62
C PRO A 2 -22.15 -6.44 24.86
N GLU A 3 -21.32 -7.48 24.98
CA GLU A 3 -19.88 -7.33 25.08
C GLU A 3 -19.33 -6.53 23.89
N PRO A 4 -18.32 -5.67 24.10
CA PRO A 4 -17.62 -5.06 22.99
C PRO A 4 -16.95 -6.17 22.18
N ALA A 5 -17.40 -6.36 20.94
CA ALA A 5 -16.73 -7.22 19.97
C ALA A 5 -15.23 -6.91 20.00
N SER A 6 -14.41 -7.91 20.33
CA SER A 6 -12.97 -7.74 20.38
C SER A 6 -12.51 -7.16 19.03
N ALA A 7 -11.60 -6.17 19.06
CA ALA A 7 -11.07 -5.57 17.84
C ALA A 7 -10.52 -6.63 16.85
N SER A 8 -10.07 -7.79 17.36
CA SER A 8 -9.67 -8.94 16.54
C SER A 8 -10.82 -9.55 15.71
N SER A 9 -12.06 -9.58 16.22
CA SER A 9 -13.23 -10.09 15.50
C SER A 9 -13.70 -9.17 14.37
N ALA A 10 -13.49 -7.85 14.52
CA ALA A 10 -13.77 -6.85 13.51
C ALA A 10 -12.73 -6.84 12.37
N ILE A 11 -11.47 -7.18 12.68
CA ILE A 11 -10.33 -7.15 11.75
C ILE A 11 -10.21 -8.46 10.95
N PHE A 12 -10.45 -9.62 11.59
CA PHE A 12 -10.35 -10.93 10.90
C PHE A 12 -11.66 -11.42 10.30
N GLY A 13 -12.82 -10.97 10.78
CA GLY A 13 -14.13 -11.47 10.37
C GLY A 13 -14.51 -11.26 8.89
N PRO A 14 -14.19 -10.11 8.25
CA PRO A 14 -14.42 -9.91 6.82
C PRO A 14 -13.40 -10.64 5.95
N MET A 15 -12.14 -10.73 6.42
CA MET A 15 -11.06 -11.40 5.70
C MET A 15 -11.27 -12.91 5.68
N LEU A 16 -11.53 -13.55 6.84
CA LEU A 16 -11.85 -14.98 6.92
C LEU A 16 -13.08 -15.35 6.10
N ARG A 17 -14.13 -14.51 6.08
CA ARG A 17 -15.29 -14.73 5.21
C ARG A 17 -14.95 -14.63 3.72
N ALA A 18 -14.08 -13.70 3.32
CA ALA A 18 -13.55 -13.65 1.97
C ALA A 18 -12.68 -14.87 1.64
N PHE A 19 -11.83 -15.32 2.57
CA PHE A 19 -10.99 -16.53 2.44
C PHE A 19 -11.81 -17.81 2.26
N THR A 20 -12.78 -18.06 3.14
CA THR A 20 -13.62 -19.27 3.09
C THR A 20 -14.55 -19.24 1.88
N TRP A 21 -15.14 -18.08 1.55
CA TRP A 21 -16.01 -17.95 0.37
C TRP A 21 -15.24 -18.01 -0.95
N LEU A 22 -14.07 -17.38 -1.09
CA LEU A 22 -13.22 -17.50 -2.29
C LEU A 22 -12.77 -18.95 -2.51
N TYR A 23 -12.44 -19.65 -1.42
CA TYR A 23 -12.11 -21.08 -1.47
C TYR A 23 -13.29 -21.95 -1.91
N ASP A 24 -14.48 -21.71 -1.36
CA ASP A 24 -15.69 -22.52 -1.62
C ASP A 24 -16.33 -22.20 -2.98
N THR A 25 -16.37 -20.93 -3.38
CA THR A 25 -17.01 -20.48 -4.62
C THR A 25 -16.13 -20.80 -5.83
N TRP A 26 -14.79 -20.77 -5.70
CA TRP A 26 -13.90 -20.97 -6.86
C TRP A 26 -13.49 -22.43 -7.10
N ARG A 27 -13.70 -23.31 -6.11
CA ARG A 27 -13.66 -24.76 -6.31
C ARG A 27 -14.96 -25.33 -6.88
N SER A 28 -16.03 -24.54 -6.92
CA SER A 28 -17.28 -24.92 -7.58
C SER A 28 -17.00 -25.26 -9.05
N LYS A 29 -17.25 -26.52 -9.43
CA LYS A 29 -17.04 -27.02 -10.80
C LYS A 29 -18.24 -26.70 -11.72
N SER A 30 -19.13 -25.79 -11.32
CA SER A 30 -20.37 -25.52 -12.05
C SER A 30 -20.10 -24.72 -13.33
N LYS A 31 -20.96 -24.91 -14.34
CA LYS A 31 -20.87 -24.28 -15.67
C LYS A 31 -21.37 -22.81 -15.68
N GLU A 32 -21.69 -22.20 -14.53
CA GLU A 32 -22.23 -20.82 -14.42
C GLU A 32 -21.11 -19.76 -14.38
N THR A 33 -20.24 -19.86 -15.39
CA THR A 33 -18.86 -19.39 -15.33
C THR A 33 -18.60 -17.91 -15.66
N LEU A 34 -19.60 -17.02 -15.67
CA LEU A 34 -19.39 -15.59 -15.99
C LEU A 34 -19.84 -14.65 -14.85
N GLU A 35 -21.04 -14.86 -14.32
CA GLU A 35 -21.57 -14.01 -13.23
C GLU A 35 -20.75 -14.16 -11.95
N GLU A 36 -20.31 -15.37 -11.64
CA GLU A 36 -19.42 -15.64 -10.50
C GLU A 36 -18.06 -14.93 -10.66
N ARG A 37 -17.54 -14.87 -11.90
CA ARG A 37 -16.29 -14.14 -12.20
C ARG A 37 -16.46 -12.64 -12.00
N ARG A 38 -17.51 -12.07 -12.59
CA ARG A 38 -17.83 -10.64 -12.43
C ARG A 38 -18.06 -10.29 -10.96
N ARG A 39 -18.77 -11.14 -10.23
CA ARG A 39 -18.99 -10.98 -8.78
C ARG A 39 -17.69 -10.98 -8.02
N ALA A 40 -16.79 -11.93 -8.29
CA ALA A 40 -15.52 -12.00 -7.59
C ALA A 40 -14.57 -10.83 -7.91
N TYR A 41 -14.56 -10.35 -9.17
CA TYR A 41 -13.88 -9.10 -9.52
C TYR A 41 -14.42 -7.92 -8.69
N ALA A 42 -15.74 -7.73 -8.69
CA ALA A 42 -16.41 -6.63 -8.00
C ALA A 42 -16.29 -6.68 -6.47
N GLN A 43 -16.21 -7.88 -5.88
CA GLN A 43 -16.15 -8.05 -4.42
C GLN A 43 -14.73 -8.03 -3.85
N HIS A 44 -13.71 -8.32 -4.65
CA HIS A 44 -12.34 -8.49 -4.15
C HIS A 44 -11.30 -7.64 -4.87
N PHE A 45 -11.24 -7.71 -6.19
CA PHE A 45 -10.20 -7.02 -6.95
C PHE A 45 -10.46 -5.51 -7.07
N GLU A 46 -11.70 -5.10 -7.35
CA GLU A 46 -12.05 -3.68 -7.43
C GLU A 46 -11.89 -2.97 -6.07
N PRO A 47 -12.36 -3.53 -4.92
CA PRO A 47 -12.12 -2.92 -3.62
C PRO A 47 -10.63 -2.83 -3.25
N ALA A 48 -9.83 -3.85 -3.60
CA ALA A 48 -8.37 -3.80 -3.39
C ALA A 48 -7.73 -2.66 -4.19
N TYR A 49 -8.10 -2.50 -5.46
CA TYR A 49 -7.65 -1.38 -6.28
C TYR A 49 -8.06 -0.03 -5.67
N LYS A 50 -9.32 0.12 -5.23
CA LYS A 50 -9.82 1.37 -4.63
C LYS A 50 -9.15 1.76 -3.32
N ARG A 51 -8.81 0.77 -2.49
CA ARG A 51 -8.00 1.02 -1.28
C ARG A 51 -6.60 1.52 -1.67
N LEU A 52 -5.96 0.90 -2.66
CA LEU A 52 -4.65 1.35 -3.12
C LEU A 52 -4.70 2.73 -3.78
N GLU A 53 -5.76 3.04 -4.55
CA GLU A 53 -6.01 4.36 -5.15
C GLU A 53 -6.06 5.46 -4.08
N THR A 54 -6.75 5.18 -2.97
CA THR A 54 -6.82 6.10 -1.82
C THR A 54 -5.44 6.30 -1.19
N ILE A 55 -4.70 5.21 -0.94
CA ILE A 55 -3.32 5.28 -0.42
C ILE A 55 -2.43 6.09 -1.39
N HIS A 56 -2.59 5.89 -2.69
CA HIS A 56 -1.82 6.58 -3.72
C HIS A 56 -2.04 8.08 -3.72
N ALA A 57 -3.30 8.52 -3.75
CA ALA A 57 -3.65 9.95 -3.69
C ALA A 57 -3.08 10.62 -2.42
N ASN A 58 -3.18 9.93 -1.29
CA ASN A 58 -2.62 10.42 -0.03
C ASN A 58 -1.10 10.49 -0.05
N TYR A 59 -0.42 9.48 -0.60
CA TYR A 59 1.04 9.47 -0.70
C TYR A 59 1.54 10.60 -1.58
N LEU A 60 0.95 10.81 -2.75
CA LEU A 60 1.33 11.92 -3.64
C LEU A 60 1.13 13.27 -2.95
N THR A 61 -0.04 13.50 -2.35
CA THR A 61 -0.34 14.76 -1.65
C THR A 61 0.60 14.99 -0.47
N SER A 62 0.86 13.95 0.32
CA SER A 62 1.71 14.03 1.50
C SER A 62 3.17 14.29 1.12
N PHE A 63 3.70 13.53 0.16
CA PHE A 63 5.09 13.68 -0.26
C PHE A 63 5.34 15.02 -0.95
N GLN A 64 4.39 15.50 -1.76
CA GLN A 64 4.50 16.83 -2.37
C GLN A 64 4.51 17.94 -1.32
N LYS A 65 3.54 17.95 -0.39
CA LYS A 65 3.50 18.95 0.69
C LYS A 65 4.77 18.94 1.53
N PHE A 66 5.26 17.74 1.84
CA PHE A 66 6.47 17.58 2.62
C PHE A 66 7.70 18.07 1.84
N TYR A 67 7.77 17.78 0.54
CA TYR A 67 8.85 18.24 -0.33
C TYR A 67 8.88 19.76 -0.43
N ASP A 68 7.72 20.42 -0.57
CA ASP A 68 7.64 21.87 -0.67
C ASP A 68 8.12 22.60 0.58
N LEU A 69 7.93 22.00 1.76
CA LEU A 69 8.48 22.50 3.02
C LEU A 69 9.98 22.21 3.12
N CYS A 70 10.36 20.96 2.87
CA CYS A 70 11.73 20.50 3.04
C CYS A 70 12.73 21.15 2.07
N ARG A 71 12.32 21.44 0.84
CA ARG A 71 13.20 22.10 -0.16
C ARG A 71 13.58 23.54 0.21
N LYS A 72 12.83 24.15 1.13
CA LYS A 72 13.10 25.48 1.67
C LYS A 72 13.81 25.43 3.02
N PHE A 73 14.09 24.21 3.53
CA PHE A 73 14.57 23.98 4.89
C PHE A 73 13.64 24.56 5.98
N GLU A 74 12.36 24.74 5.64
CA GLU A 74 11.35 25.13 6.61
C GLU A 74 11.03 23.94 7.52
N THR A 75 10.77 24.20 8.80
CA THR A 75 10.32 23.17 9.74
C THR A 75 8.79 22.99 9.60
N PRO A 76 8.29 21.83 9.14
CA PRO A 76 6.88 21.48 9.20
C PRO A 76 6.26 21.73 10.59
N PRO A 77 5.04 22.30 10.64
CA PRO A 77 4.28 22.38 11.88
C PRO A 77 4.05 20.98 12.50
N LEU A 78 4.07 20.89 13.83
CA LEU A 78 3.81 19.65 14.57
C LEU A 78 2.45 19.01 14.21
N ASP A 79 1.44 19.83 13.92
CA ASP A 79 0.11 19.36 13.51
C ASP A 79 0.17 18.61 12.17
N LEU A 80 1.01 19.08 11.24
CA LEU A 80 1.21 18.44 9.95
C LEU A 80 1.95 17.11 10.09
N LEU A 81 2.96 17.04 10.96
CA LEU A 81 3.68 15.80 11.29
C LEU A 81 2.73 14.77 11.94
N SER A 82 1.90 15.24 12.87
CA SER A 82 0.88 14.42 13.54
C SER A 82 -0.14 13.88 12.54
N GLN A 83 -0.59 14.71 11.60
CA GLN A 83 -1.50 14.30 10.53
C GLN A 83 -0.90 13.19 9.66
N PHE A 84 0.36 13.33 9.24
CA PHE A 84 1.01 12.28 8.43
C PHE A 84 1.23 10.99 9.20
N ARG A 85 1.53 11.06 10.51
CA ARG A 85 1.61 9.89 11.37
C ARG A 85 0.25 9.21 11.50
N GLN A 86 -0.83 9.98 11.63
CA GLN A 86 -2.19 9.45 11.67
C GLN A 86 -2.55 8.72 10.36
N TYR A 87 -2.25 9.30 9.19
CA TYR A 87 -2.42 8.61 7.91
C TYR A 87 -1.54 7.35 7.83
N GLY A 88 -0.31 7.44 8.35
CA GLY A 88 0.57 6.29 8.53
C GLY A 88 -0.15 5.14 9.24
N MET A 89 -0.74 5.41 10.41
CA MET A 89 -1.47 4.42 11.20
C MET A 89 -2.77 3.94 10.54
N GLU A 90 -3.57 4.86 10.02
CA GLU A 90 -4.87 4.57 9.39
C GLU A 90 -4.71 3.62 8.21
N TYR A 91 -3.70 3.83 7.38
CA TYR A 91 -3.45 2.98 6.22
C TYR A 91 -2.59 1.74 6.53
N THR A 92 -2.10 1.55 7.77
CA THR A 92 -1.32 0.34 8.13
C THR A 92 -2.14 -0.93 7.90
N THR A 93 -3.36 -0.96 8.43
CA THR A 93 -4.25 -2.11 8.27
C THR A 93 -4.61 -2.34 6.81
N TRP A 94 -4.84 -1.27 6.03
CA TRP A 94 -5.15 -1.40 4.60
C TRP A 94 -3.97 -1.92 3.79
N ARG A 95 -2.74 -1.50 4.12
CA ARG A 95 -1.52 -2.04 3.49
C ARG A 95 -1.34 -3.52 3.80
N GLU A 96 -1.60 -3.93 5.04
CA GLU A 96 -1.57 -5.34 5.44
C GLU A 96 -2.65 -6.15 4.70
N ASP A 97 -3.88 -5.64 4.63
CA ASP A 97 -4.97 -6.25 3.87
C ASP A 97 -4.59 -6.47 2.40
N LEU A 98 -4.00 -5.46 1.74
CA LEU A 98 -3.59 -5.53 0.34
C LEU A 98 -2.44 -6.51 0.12
N ARG A 99 -1.52 -6.64 1.08
CA ARG A 99 -0.47 -7.67 1.03
C ARG A 99 -1.03 -9.06 1.22
N ASN A 100 -1.92 -9.25 2.18
CA ASN A 100 -2.59 -10.52 2.41
C ASN A 100 -3.38 -10.92 1.16
N PHE A 101 -4.14 -9.98 0.58
CA PHE A 101 -4.81 -10.16 -0.70
C PHE A 101 -3.85 -10.62 -1.81
N ALA A 102 -2.66 -10.02 -1.90
CA ALA A 102 -1.65 -10.43 -2.88
C ALA A 102 -1.15 -11.87 -2.61
N LEU A 103 -0.86 -12.23 -1.36
CA LEU A 103 -0.44 -13.60 -1.00
C LEU A 103 -1.52 -14.63 -1.34
N VAL A 104 -2.78 -14.31 -1.07
CA VAL A 104 -3.92 -15.18 -1.40
C VAL A 104 -4.07 -15.34 -2.90
N SER A 105 -3.98 -14.23 -3.65
CA SER A 105 -4.09 -14.24 -5.10
C SER A 105 -3.05 -15.15 -5.76
N LYS A 106 -1.85 -15.26 -5.18
CA LYS A 106 -0.80 -16.20 -5.63
C LYS A 106 -1.25 -17.66 -5.50
N GLU A 107 -1.82 -18.02 -4.36
CA GLU A 107 -2.31 -19.38 -4.12
C GLU A 107 -3.54 -19.68 -4.97
N LEU A 108 -4.44 -18.70 -5.13
CA LEU A 108 -5.61 -18.80 -6.01
C LEU A 108 -5.19 -19.03 -7.46
N ALA A 109 -4.20 -18.29 -7.97
CA ALA A 109 -3.69 -18.42 -9.34
C ALA A 109 -3.22 -19.84 -9.68
N LYS A 110 -2.83 -20.67 -8.70
CA LYS A 110 -2.49 -22.09 -8.93
C LYS A 110 -3.69 -22.95 -9.32
N GLY A 111 -4.90 -22.59 -8.85
CA GLY A 111 -6.15 -23.31 -9.10
C GLY A 111 -6.83 -22.96 -10.43
N PHE A 112 -6.38 -21.92 -11.12
CA PHE A 112 -6.97 -21.50 -12.39
C PHE A 112 -6.61 -22.42 -13.54
N LYS A 113 -7.64 -22.83 -14.30
CA LYS A 113 -7.48 -23.58 -15.54
C LYS A 113 -7.12 -22.69 -16.73
N LYS A 114 -7.59 -21.44 -16.72
CA LYS A 114 -7.42 -20.47 -17.80
C LYS A 114 -6.12 -19.70 -17.61
N ALA A 115 -5.22 -19.82 -18.59
CA ALA A 115 -3.88 -19.25 -18.53
C ALA A 115 -3.89 -17.71 -18.55
N ASP A 116 -4.83 -17.10 -19.27
CA ASP A 116 -5.04 -15.66 -19.35
C ASP A 116 -5.55 -15.07 -18.02
N GLU A 117 -6.53 -15.72 -17.38
CA GLU A 117 -7.01 -15.36 -16.03
C GLU A 117 -5.88 -15.44 -15.00
N LYS A 118 -5.12 -16.54 -15.02
CA LYS A 118 -3.96 -16.74 -14.15
C LYS A 118 -2.90 -15.65 -14.32
N ALA A 119 -2.55 -15.33 -15.56
CA ALA A 119 -1.54 -14.32 -15.87
C ALA A 119 -1.99 -12.93 -15.40
N ALA A 120 -3.24 -12.54 -15.65
CA ALA A 120 -3.77 -11.24 -15.25
C ALA A 120 -3.81 -11.05 -13.72
N ILE A 121 -4.17 -12.10 -12.98
CA ILE A 121 -4.15 -12.10 -11.50
C ILE A 121 -2.72 -11.93 -10.99
N GLU A 122 -1.78 -12.69 -11.55
CA GLU A 122 -0.37 -12.65 -11.15
C GLU A 122 0.28 -11.29 -11.43
N GLU A 123 -0.05 -10.69 -12.58
CA GLU A 123 0.41 -9.35 -12.96
C GLU A 123 -0.13 -8.28 -12.01
N PHE A 124 -1.43 -8.31 -11.71
CA PHE A 124 -2.04 -7.38 -10.75
C PHE A 124 -1.46 -7.55 -9.34
N ARG A 125 -1.32 -8.79 -8.88
CA ARG A 125 -0.67 -9.13 -7.61
C ARG A 125 0.74 -8.55 -7.52
N GLN A 126 1.56 -8.78 -8.54
CA GLN A 126 2.94 -8.33 -8.54
C GLN A 126 3.02 -6.80 -8.61
N ALA A 127 2.15 -6.15 -9.37
CA ALA A 127 2.07 -4.69 -9.42
C ALA A 127 1.69 -4.07 -8.06
N LEU A 128 0.76 -4.68 -7.32
CA LEU A 128 0.40 -4.26 -5.95
C LEU A 128 1.60 -4.33 -5.01
N LEU A 129 2.35 -5.44 -5.01
CA LEU A 129 3.53 -5.58 -4.14
C LEU A 129 4.65 -4.63 -4.55
N ASP A 130 4.90 -4.51 -5.85
CA ASP A 130 5.94 -3.64 -6.40
C ASP A 130 5.64 -2.16 -6.14
N TYR A 131 4.37 -1.76 -6.02
CA TYR A 131 3.98 -0.42 -5.61
C TYR A 131 4.50 -0.05 -4.22
N PHE A 132 4.40 -0.95 -3.24
CA PHE A 132 4.83 -0.65 -1.86
C PHE A 132 6.35 -0.55 -1.69
N SER A 133 7.13 -1.07 -2.64
CA SER A 133 8.61 -0.97 -2.63
C SER A 133 9.12 0.48 -2.67
N VAL A 134 8.31 1.44 -3.12
CA VAL A 134 8.70 2.86 -3.14
C VAL A 134 8.91 3.39 -1.72
N THR A 135 8.09 2.90 -0.78
CA THR A 135 8.06 3.37 0.61
C THR A 135 8.73 2.42 1.59
N ILE A 136 8.93 1.16 1.21
CA ILE A 136 9.47 0.11 2.08
C ILE A 136 10.64 -0.52 1.34
N ALA A 137 11.83 -0.49 1.95
CA ALA A 137 13.02 -1.00 1.32
C ALA A 137 12.84 -2.47 0.91
N SER A 138 13.24 -2.80 -0.32
CA SER A 138 13.17 -4.15 -0.84
C SER A 138 14.12 -5.07 -0.07
N GLY A 139 13.60 -6.10 0.60
CA GLY A 139 14.39 -7.12 1.29
C GLY A 139 14.22 -7.14 2.81
N GLU A 140 13.59 -6.13 3.41
CA GLU A 140 13.31 -6.11 4.85
C GLU A 140 11.99 -6.80 5.19
N SER A 141 12.01 -7.57 6.28
CA SER A 141 10.85 -8.25 6.84
C SER A 141 9.74 -7.24 7.12
N HIS A 142 8.51 -7.67 6.83
CA HIS A 142 7.33 -6.88 6.46
C HIS A 142 6.69 -6.05 7.60
N HIS A 143 7.48 -5.67 8.60
CA HIS A 143 7.10 -5.02 9.85
C HIS A 143 7.85 -3.68 10.06
N TRP A 144 8.85 -3.38 9.23
CA TRP A 144 9.62 -2.14 9.37
C TRP A 144 8.80 -0.92 8.92
N PRO A 145 8.83 0.18 9.69
CA PRO A 145 8.21 1.43 9.26
C PRO A 145 8.83 1.87 7.93
N SER A 146 8.01 2.45 7.04
CA SER A 146 8.53 3.02 5.79
C SER A 146 9.67 3.99 6.09
N TRP A 147 10.62 4.16 5.15
CA TRP A 147 11.70 5.16 5.31
C TRP A 147 11.11 6.55 5.65
N PHE A 148 9.94 6.85 5.11
CA PHE A 148 9.19 8.08 5.39
C PHE A 148 8.61 8.13 6.80
N SER A 149 8.09 7.01 7.34
CA SER A 149 7.58 6.95 8.71
C SER A 149 8.70 7.08 9.74
N HIS A 150 9.85 6.44 9.48
CA HIS A 150 11.04 6.61 10.31
C HIS A 150 11.50 8.06 10.32
N PHE A 151 11.60 8.67 9.13
CA PHE A 151 11.94 10.07 9.00
C PHE A 151 10.98 11.00 9.76
N ILE A 152 9.66 10.83 9.62
CA ILE A 152 8.68 11.65 10.35
C ILE A 152 8.88 11.52 11.86
N GLY A 153 9.13 10.31 12.36
CA GLY A 153 9.41 10.07 13.78
C GLY A 153 10.62 10.84 14.28
N SER A 154 11.76 10.70 13.61
CA SER A 154 12.99 11.44 13.95
C SER A 154 12.80 12.95 13.83
N PHE A 155 12.12 13.41 12.78
CA PHE A 155 11.85 14.83 12.57
C PHE A 155 11.00 15.42 13.69
N GLU A 156 9.90 14.74 14.06
CA GLU A 156 9.00 15.14 15.13
C GLU A 156 9.72 15.22 16.49
N GLU A 157 10.56 14.24 16.80
CA GLU A 157 11.36 14.20 18.03
C GLU A 157 12.29 15.43 18.14
N HIS A 158 13.03 15.74 17.08
CA HIS A 158 13.91 16.91 17.07
C HIS A 158 13.14 18.22 17.28
N VAL A 159 12.01 18.39 16.58
CA VAL A 159 11.17 19.59 16.74
C VAL A 159 10.65 19.72 18.18
N ARG A 160 10.24 18.61 18.81
CA ARG A 160 9.76 18.62 20.21
C ARG A 160 10.84 18.98 21.21
N GLU A 161 12.07 18.60 20.94
CA GLU A 161 13.23 18.91 21.78
C GLU A 161 13.81 20.31 21.53
N GLY A 162 13.21 21.09 20.63
CA GLY A 162 13.73 22.40 20.24
C GLY A 162 15.03 22.32 19.43
N ARG A 163 15.37 21.13 18.92
CA ARG A 163 16.51 20.91 18.03
C ARG A 163 16.08 21.14 16.59
N SER A 164 17.02 21.61 15.77
CA SER A 164 16.82 21.65 14.33
C SER A 164 16.78 20.20 13.81
N PRO A 165 15.66 19.75 13.24
CA PRO A 165 15.56 18.40 12.69
C PRO A 165 16.57 18.19 11.55
N TRP A 166 16.94 19.28 10.88
CA TRP A 166 17.92 19.25 9.82
C TRP A 166 19.28 18.77 10.33
N ASP A 167 19.68 19.11 11.55
CA ASP A 167 21.05 18.87 12.01
C ASP A 167 21.29 17.44 12.50
N ASP A 168 20.34 16.53 12.25
CA ASP A 168 20.43 15.11 12.56
C ASP A 168 21.06 14.30 11.42
N ASP A 169 21.82 13.27 11.81
CA ASP A 169 22.32 12.24 10.91
C ASP A 169 21.25 11.16 10.78
N TYR A 170 20.26 11.39 9.91
CA TYR A 170 19.22 10.40 9.62
C TYR A 170 19.87 9.08 9.16
N ALA A 171 19.94 8.12 10.09
CA ALA A 171 20.71 6.88 10.01
C ALA A 171 20.37 5.96 8.80
N VAL A 172 19.31 6.29 8.06
CA VAL A 172 18.83 5.54 6.89
C VAL A 172 19.73 5.74 5.67
N THR A 173 20.61 6.73 5.66
CA THR A 173 21.33 7.11 4.43
C THR A 173 22.80 6.72 4.39
N GLY A 174 23.54 6.72 5.50
CA GLY A 174 24.98 6.43 5.47
C GLY A 174 25.78 7.33 4.50
N VAL A 175 25.23 8.49 4.13
CA VAL A 175 25.77 9.42 3.12
C VAL A 175 26.24 10.69 3.81
N ALA A 176 27.30 11.31 3.29
CA ALA A 176 27.85 12.61 3.72
C ALA A 176 26.88 13.81 3.63
N ASP A 177 25.69 13.64 3.04
CA ASP A 177 24.61 14.65 2.97
C ASP A 177 23.22 13.98 3.17
N PRO A 178 22.83 13.70 4.43
CA PRO A 178 21.53 13.11 4.75
C PRO A 178 20.36 13.98 4.30
N LYS A 179 20.49 15.31 4.44
CA LYS A 179 19.46 16.32 4.07
C LYS A 179 19.15 16.27 2.57
N GLY A 180 20.17 16.45 1.72
CA GLY A 180 20.00 16.45 0.28
C GLY A 180 19.57 15.09 -0.24
N THR A 181 20.05 14.01 0.38
CA THR A 181 19.62 12.64 0.05
C THR A 181 18.14 12.43 0.34
N PHE A 182 17.64 12.89 1.49
CA PHE A 182 16.22 12.83 1.83
C PHE A 182 15.35 13.61 0.84
N ILE A 183 15.70 14.88 0.55
CA ILE A 183 14.96 15.72 -0.39
C ILE A 183 14.92 15.08 -1.78
N LYS A 184 16.05 14.53 -2.25
CA LYS A 184 16.12 13.79 -3.52
C LYS A 184 15.24 12.54 -3.51
N ARG A 185 15.24 11.76 -2.43
CA ARG A 185 14.42 10.54 -2.30
C ARG A 185 12.94 10.88 -2.30
N LEU A 186 12.53 11.89 -1.56
CA LEU A 186 11.16 12.37 -1.50
C LEU A 186 10.68 12.84 -2.88
N ARG A 187 11.51 13.62 -3.57
CA ARG A 187 11.26 14.06 -4.95
C ARG A 187 11.09 12.89 -5.92
N ALA A 188 12.02 11.95 -5.91
CA ALA A 188 11.93 10.74 -6.74
C ALA A 188 10.65 9.95 -6.42
N ALA A 189 10.30 9.83 -5.14
CA ALA A 189 9.10 9.10 -4.74
C ALA A 189 7.82 9.71 -5.33
N TYR A 190 7.62 11.04 -5.25
CA TYR A 190 6.37 11.66 -5.73
C TYR A 190 6.38 11.99 -7.24
N GLU A 191 7.50 12.38 -7.84
CA GLU A 191 7.54 12.79 -9.26
C GLU A 191 7.63 11.61 -10.21
N THR A 192 8.33 10.53 -9.81
CA THR A 192 8.70 9.46 -10.75
C THR A 192 8.27 8.08 -10.29
N GLU A 193 8.63 7.66 -9.07
CA GLU A 193 8.44 6.27 -8.64
C GLU A 193 6.97 5.93 -8.38
N LEU A 194 6.25 6.69 -7.55
CA LEU A 194 4.84 6.43 -7.28
C LEU A 194 3.98 6.51 -8.56
N PRO A 195 4.10 7.54 -9.41
CA PRO A 195 3.36 7.58 -10.68
C PRO A 195 3.67 6.40 -11.60
N ALA A 196 4.95 6.01 -11.73
CA ALA A 196 5.34 4.88 -12.58
C ALA A 196 4.77 3.56 -12.06
N LYS A 197 4.83 3.30 -10.74
CA LYS A 197 4.23 2.10 -10.13
C LYS A 197 2.71 2.11 -10.24
N TRP A 198 2.07 3.27 -10.06
CA TRP A 198 0.61 3.40 -10.20
C TRP A 198 0.12 3.12 -11.62
N SER A 199 0.87 3.58 -12.64
CA SER A 199 0.60 3.27 -14.04
C SER A 199 0.58 1.75 -14.29
N LYS A 200 1.55 1.02 -13.73
CA LYS A 200 1.59 -0.45 -13.80
C LYS A 200 0.40 -1.11 -13.12
N VAL A 201 0.03 -0.65 -11.92
CA VAL A 201 -1.15 -1.16 -11.20
C VAL A 201 -2.43 -0.94 -12.02
N SER A 202 -2.59 0.26 -12.59
CA SER A 202 -3.77 0.62 -13.37
C SER A 202 -3.87 -0.18 -14.67
N ALA A 203 -2.75 -0.41 -15.36
CA ALA A 203 -2.69 -1.26 -16.53
C ALA A 203 -3.06 -2.72 -16.20
N ALA A 204 -2.47 -3.28 -15.12
CA ALA A 204 -2.78 -4.63 -14.67
C ALA A 204 -4.25 -4.78 -14.25
N LYS A 205 -4.83 -3.76 -13.60
CA LYS A 205 -6.26 -3.71 -13.26
C LYS A 205 -7.16 -3.73 -14.50
N ALA A 206 -6.81 -2.95 -15.52
CA ALA A 206 -7.56 -2.91 -16.77
C ALA A 206 -7.53 -4.27 -17.48
N GLN A 207 -6.36 -4.91 -17.54
CA GLN A 207 -6.21 -6.25 -18.11
C GLN A 207 -7.04 -7.29 -17.35
N LEU A 208 -6.98 -7.25 -16.02
CA LEU A 208 -7.79 -8.10 -15.17
C LEU A 208 -9.29 -7.89 -15.40
N GLN A 209 -9.75 -6.65 -15.52
CA GLN A 209 -11.14 -6.32 -15.78
C GLN A 209 -11.62 -6.89 -17.12
N ILE A 210 -10.80 -6.78 -18.17
CA ILE A 210 -11.09 -7.33 -19.49
C ILE A 210 -11.27 -8.85 -19.39
N VAL A 211 -10.33 -9.54 -18.74
CA VAL A 211 -10.34 -10.99 -18.64
C VAL A 211 -11.52 -11.52 -17.82
N PHE A 212 -11.91 -10.83 -16.74
CA PHE A 212 -13.03 -11.23 -15.88
C PHE A 212 -14.41 -10.86 -16.44
N ASN A 213 -14.48 -9.92 -17.41
CA ASN A 213 -15.75 -9.50 -18.03
C ASN A 213 -16.02 -10.14 -19.40
N LYS A 214 -15.01 -10.80 -20.00
CA LYS A 214 -15.12 -11.66 -21.19
C LYS A 214 -15.93 -12.93 -20.92
#